data_AF-A0A7Y7HA22-F1
#
_entry.id   AF-A0A7Y7HA22-F1
#
_cell.length_a   1.000
_cell.length_b   1.000
_cell.length_c   1.000
_cell.angle_alpha   90.00
_cell.angle_beta   90.00
_cell.angle_gamma   90.00
#
_symmetry.space_group_name_H-M   'P 1'
#
loop_
_entity.id
_entity.type
_entity.pdbx_description
1 polymer ?
#
loop_
_entity_poly.entity_id
_entity_poly.type
_entity_poly.pdbx_seq_one_letter_code
_entity_poly.pdbx_strand_id
1 'polypeptide(L)'
;MVCIFCKQNSENAIGVEHIIPESLGNKEHILPKGVECDRCNNYFATKIERPMLELPYFISARNRMAVENKKRRVPVDWGMLLSPRGSKIHLRHENYKNPSIDLLDEQTYQWLIQQKTFSMIVPANSMPPDDNSQISKFLGKVAPVTLAKIGLEIEEGLTEVTYNSGLPPLRDYVRYGKGTKFWPHHMRQLYIEDKYFSAENISNTFQVLHEYQLFQTTQNAWHLVLVIFGIEFCLNLGEPTTADYRMWLEMNNQDSPLYGHFNNNGRADPAE
;
A
#
# COMPACT_ATOMS: atom_id res chain seq x y z
N MET A 1 25.47 -13.10 1.86
CA MET A 1 24.06 -12.92 1.40
C MET A 1 24.04 -12.16 0.09
N VAL A 2 23.02 -12.39 -0.74
CA VAL A 2 22.86 -11.77 -2.06
C VAL A 2 21.52 -11.02 -2.11
N CYS A 3 21.51 -9.80 -2.64
CA CYS A 3 20.30 -9.01 -2.75
C CYS A 3 19.33 -9.59 -3.79
N ILE A 4 18.05 -9.77 -3.42
CA ILE A 4 17.02 -10.36 -4.29
C ILE A 4 16.75 -9.55 -5.57
N PHE A 5 17.08 -8.25 -5.59
CA PHE A 5 16.79 -7.37 -6.72
C PHE A 5 17.96 -7.17 -7.68
N CYS A 6 19.16 -6.88 -7.17
CA CYS A 6 20.32 -6.61 -8.01
C CYS A 6 21.32 -7.77 -8.10
N LYS A 7 21.10 -8.85 -7.34
CA LYS A 7 21.96 -10.03 -7.27
C LYS A 7 23.42 -9.73 -6.86
N GLN A 8 23.67 -8.56 -6.27
CA GLN A 8 24.99 -8.19 -5.73
C GLN A 8 25.12 -8.62 -4.26
N ASN A 9 26.36 -8.74 -3.77
CA ASN A 9 26.64 -8.98 -2.35
C ASN A 9 25.97 -7.90 -1.49
N SER A 10 25.34 -8.34 -0.40
CA SER A 10 24.57 -7.53 0.53
C SER A 10 24.90 -7.82 2.00
N GLU A 11 26.05 -8.42 2.28
CA GLU A 11 26.45 -8.85 3.64
C GLU A 11 26.62 -7.68 4.60
N ASN A 12 27.03 -6.53 4.09
CA ASN A 12 27.23 -5.31 4.87
C ASN A 12 26.00 -4.39 4.87
N ALA A 13 24.84 -4.85 4.39
CA ALA A 13 23.63 -4.02 4.38
C ALA A 13 23.15 -3.74 5.81
N ILE A 14 22.87 -2.47 6.10
CA ILE A 14 22.45 -2.04 7.44
C ILE A 14 20.96 -1.68 7.51
N GLY A 15 20.33 -1.38 6.36
CA GLY A 15 18.94 -1.01 6.26
C GLY A 15 17.98 -2.13 6.66
N VAL A 16 16.93 -1.77 7.37
CA VAL A 16 15.77 -2.64 7.62
C VAL A 16 14.73 -2.37 6.53
N GLU A 17 14.35 -3.41 5.83
CA GLU A 17 13.37 -3.33 4.75
C GLU A 17 11.99 -3.72 5.27
N HIS A 18 10.99 -2.88 5.01
CA HIS A 18 9.60 -3.18 5.30
C HIS A 18 8.91 -3.66 4.02
N ILE A 19 8.18 -4.77 4.09
CA ILE A 19 7.45 -5.30 2.92
C ILE A 19 6.52 -4.21 2.37
N ILE A 20 5.69 -3.67 3.26
CA ILE A 20 4.86 -2.49 3.06
C ILE A 20 5.49 -1.33 3.85
N PRO A 21 5.58 -0.09 3.34
CA PRO A 21 6.19 1.01 4.07
C PRO A 21 5.53 1.30 5.42
N GLU A 22 6.31 1.76 6.41
CA GLU A 22 5.77 2.26 7.69
C GLU A 22 4.70 3.33 7.50
N SER A 23 4.82 4.14 6.44
CA SER A 23 3.84 5.17 6.06
C SER A 23 2.47 4.61 5.67
N LEU A 24 2.32 3.30 5.48
CA LEU A 24 1.04 2.61 5.28
C LEU A 24 0.64 1.78 6.51
N GLY A 25 1.26 2.05 7.66
CA GLY A 25 0.91 1.45 8.95
C GLY A 25 1.68 0.18 9.29
N ASN A 26 2.60 -0.29 8.45
CA ASN A 26 3.36 -1.51 8.73
C ASN A 26 4.44 -1.27 9.80
N LYS A 27 4.34 -1.99 10.91
CA LYS A 27 5.32 -1.97 12.00
C LYS A 27 6.03 -3.31 12.22
N GLU A 28 5.59 -4.36 11.53
CA GLU A 28 5.91 -5.75 11.89
C GLU A 28 6.45 -6.56 10.71
N HIS A 29 5.94 -6.33 9.51
CA HIS A 29 6.32 -7.07 8.31
C HIS A 29 7.64 -6.53 7.74
N ILE A 30 8.73 -6.99 8.34
CA ILE A 30 10.10 -6.65 7.94
C ILE A 30 10.87 -7.86 7.40
N LEU A 31 11.85 -7.58 6.55
CA LEU A 31 12.86 -8.52 6.09
C LEU A 31 14.16 -8.38 6.90
N PRO A 32 14.91 -9.48 7.10
CA PRO A 32 16.27 -9.44 7.61
C PRO A 32 17.18 -8.56 6.74
N LYS A 33 18.17 -7.94 7.39
CA LYS A 33 19.21 -7.17 6.72
C LYS A 33 19.94 -8.05 5.69
N GLY A 34 20.22 -7.46 4.53
CA GLY A 34 20.92 -8.13 3.44
C GLY A 34 20.01 -8.82 2.42
N VAL A 35 18.74 -9.12 2.74
CA VAL A 35 17.81 -9.64 1.71
C VAL A 35 17.66 -8.60 0.60
N GLU A 36 17.60 -7.33 1.01
CA GLU A 36 17.75 -6.19 0.15
C GLU A 36 18.99 -5.37 0.53
N CYS A 37 19.81 -4.97 -0.45
CA CYS A 37 20.96 -4.10 -0.18
C CYS A 37 20.54 -2.63 -0.08
N ASP A 38 21.32 -1.83 0.64
CA ASP A 38 21.01 -0.42 0.92
C ASP A 38 20.80 0.42 -0.36
N ARG A 39 21.51 0.10 -1.45
CA ARG A 39 21.32 0.78 -2.75
C ARG A 39 19.93 0.52 -3.34
N CYS A 40 19.43 -0.72 -3.24
CA CYS A 40 18.11 -1.07 -3.75
C CYS A 40 17.03 -0.49 -2.85
N ASN A 41 17.20 -0.62 -1.53
CA ASN A 41 16.23 -0.11 -0.55
C ASN A 41 16.05 1.41 -0.75
N ASN A 42 17.15 2.16 -0.79
CA ASN A 42 17.10 3.60 -1.05
C ASN A 42 16.49 3.94 -2.43
N TYR A 43 16.73 3.12 -3.45
CA TYR A 43 16.09 3.30 -4.75
C TYR A 43 14.57 3.14 -4.63
N PHE A 44 14.05 2.08 -4.02
CA PHE A 44 12.60 1.89 -3.92
C PHE A 44 11.95 2.95 -3.05
N ALA A 45 12.55 3.28 -1.90
CA ALA A 45 12.06 4.34 -1.02
C ALA A 45 11.90 5.68 -1.76
N THR A 46 12.89 6.05 -2.59
CA THR A 46 12.92 7.36 -3.26
C THR A 46 12.20 7.41 -4.61
N LYS A 47 12.25 6.33 -5.38
CA LYS A 47 11.76 6.30 -6.77
C LYS A 47 10.41 5.61 -6.95
N ILE A 48 9.99 4.78 -6.00
CA ILE A 48 8.76 3.98 -6.12
C ILE A 48 7.79 4.31 -4.98
N GLU A 49 8.21 4.09 -3.73
CA GLU A 49 7.33 4.22 -2.57
C GLU A 49 6.91 5.68 -2.34
N ARG A 50 7.88 6.61 -2.30
CA ARG A 50 7.57 8.03 -2.08
C ARG A 50 6.62 8.58 -3.15
N PRO A 51 6.86 8.41 -4.47
CA PRO A 51 5.93 8.90 -5.48
C PRO A 51 4.52 8.29 -5.37
N MET A 52 4.39 7.01 -5.01
CA MET A 52 3.08 6.40 -4.77
C MET A 52 2.39 7.02 -3.55
N LEU A 53 3.11 7.20 -2.44
CA LEU A 53 2.61 7.82 -1.21
C LEU A 53 2.22 9.29 -1.36
N GLU A 54 2.74 9.98 -2.38
CA GLU A 54 2.43 11.37 -2.73
C GLU A 54 1.20 11.49 -3.67
N LEU A 55 0.58 10.38 -4.09
CA LEU A 55 -0.68 10.43 -4.84
C LEU A 55 -1.84 10.95 -3.95
N PRO A 56 -2.81 11.70 -4.50
CA PRO A 56 -3.89 12.31 -3.72
C PRO A 56 -4.64 11.33 -2.82
N TYR A 57 -4.98 10.14 -3.32
CA TYR A 57 -5.64 9.08 -2.55
C TYR A 57 -4.84 8.71 -1.29
N PHE A 58 -3.55 8.36 -1.43
CA PHE A 58 -2.74 7.90 -0.30
C PHE A 58 -2.44 9.02 0.71
N ILE A 59 -2.30 10.28 0.26
CA ILE A 59 -2.20 11.43 1.18
C ILE A 59 -3.49 11.53 2.01
N SER A 60 -4.64 11.53 1.33
CA SER A 60 -5.94 11.75 1.98
C SER A 60 -6.30 10.60 2.93
N ALA A 61 -6.15 9.34 2.48
CA ALA A 61 -6.44 8.16 3.29
C ALA A 61 -5.56 8.10 4.55
N ARG A 62 -4.26 8.36 4.41
CA ARG A 62 -3.35 8.41 5.57
C ARG A 62 -3.66 9.56 6.52
N ASN A 63 -4.14 10.69 6.02
CA ASN A 63 -4.59 11.80 6.86
C ASN A 63 -5.83 11.39 7.66
N ARG A 64 -6.90 10.93 6.99
CA ARG A 64 -8.15 10.47 7.63
C ARG A 64 -7.92 9.37 8.67
N MET A 65 -7.05 8.41 8.36
CA MET A 65 -6.71 7.30 9.24
C MET A 65 -5.60 7.64 10.24
N ALA A 66 -5.10 8.88 10.24
CA ALA A 66 -4.00 9.36 11.08
C ALA A 66 -2.76 8.44 11.08
N VAL A 67 -2.39 7.93 9.90
CA VAL A 67 -1.24 7.05 9.70
C VAL A 67 0.05 7.86 9.61
N GLU A 68 0.87 7.70 10.63
CA GLU A 68 2.16 8.37 10.75
C GLU A 68 3.21 7.81 9.78
N ASN A 69 4.15 8.65 9.37
CA ASN A 69 5.40 8.19 8.78
C ASN A 69 6.44 7.83 9.87
N LYS A 70 7.61 7.36 9.44
CA LYS A 70 8.76 7.04 10.31
C LYS A 70 9.21 8.18 11.25
N LYS A 71 8.89 9.43 10.92
CA LYS A 71 9.17 10.63 11.74
C LYS A 71 8.01 10.98 12.68
N ARG A 72 7.02 10.10 12.85
CA ARG A 72 5.80 10.29 13.65
C ARG A 72 4.98 11.50 13.20
N ARG A 73 4.83 11.66 11.88
CA ARG A 73 4.03 12.74 11.28
C ARG A 73 2.98 12.18 10.35
N VAL A 74 1.73 12.57 10.57
CA VAL A 74 0.61 12.35 9.64
C VAL A 74 0.79 13.31 8.44
N PRO A 75 0.55 12.89 7.20
CA PRO A 75 0.61 13.78 6.05
C PRO A 75 -0.46 14.88 6.16
N VAL A 76 -0.14 16.06 5.65
CA VAL A 76 -1.07 17.19 5.59
C VAL A 76 -1.95 17.01 4.35
N ASP A 77 -3.26 16.95 4.56
CA ASP A 77 -4.23 17.01 3.47
C ASP A 77 -4.73 18.45 3.28
N TRP A 78 -5.58 18.69 2.29
CA TRP A 78 -6.11 20.01 2.01
C TRP A 78 -7.63 20.01 1.90
N GLY A 79 -8.21 21.17 2.19
CA GLY A 79 -9.62 21.44 1.97
C GLY A 79 -9.82 22.84 1.43
N MET A 80 -11.08 23.21 1.26
CA MET A 80 -11.49 24.56 0.88
C MET A 80 -12.56 25.05 1.84
N LEU A 81 -12.34 26.21 2.43
CA LEU A 81 -13.35 26.95 3.17
C LEU A 81 -14.24 27.71 2.18
N LEU A 82 -15.56 27.62 2.36
CA LEU A 82 -16.56 28.33 1.55
C LEU A 82 -16.60 29.82 1.91
N SER A 83 -15.49 30.49 1.65
CA SER A 83 -15.34 31.93 1.75
C SER A 83 -15.76 32.63 0.47
N PRO A 84 -15.96 33.97 0.47
CA PRO A 84 -16.30 34.73 -0.74
C PRO A 84 -15.33 34.52 -1.92
N ARG A 85 -14.11 34.04 -1.67
CA ARG A 85 -13.11 33.72 -2.71
C ARG A 85 -12.76 32.23 -2.82
N GLY A 86 -13.31 31.37 -1.96
CA GLY A 86 -12.87 29.99 -1.81
C GLY A 86 -11.43 29.90 -1.27
N SER A 87 -11.28 29.68 0.04
CA SER A 87 -9.96 29.72 0.68
C SER A 87 -9.42 28.31 0.85
N LYS A 88 -8.24 28.02 0.31
CA LYS A 88 -7.55 26.75 0.59
C LYS A 88 -7.14 26.69 2.06
N ILE A 89 -7.31 25.53 2.68
CA ILE A 89 -6.85 25.23 4.04
C ILE A 89 -6.04 23.95 4.05
N HIS A 90 -5.22 23.78 5.09
CA HIS A 90 -4.57 22.50 5.37
C HIS A 90 -5.30 21.77 6.49
N LEU A 91 -5.45 20.46 6.33
CA LEU A 91 -6.00 19.56 7.34
C LEU A 91 -4.84 18.82 8.00
N ARG A 92 -4.72 18.99 9.32
CA ARG A 92 -3.65 18.40 10.12
C ARG A 92 -4.19 17.52 11.22
N HIS A 93 -3.34 16.61 11.66
CA HIS A 93 -3.47 15.89 12.91
C HIS A 93 -2.24 16.25 13.75
N GLU A 94 -2.42 16.98 14.84
CA GLU A 94 -1.33 17.20 15.80
C GLU A 94 -1.01 15.90 16.55
N ASN A 95 -2.03 15.05 16.74
CA ASN A 95 -2.01 13.65 17.17
C ASN A 95 -3.32 12.99 16.69
N TYR A 96 -3.45 11.65 16.75
CA TYR A 96 -4.68 10.91 16.35
C TYR A 96 -5.99 11.52 16.88
N LYS A 97 -5.94 12.25 18.01
CA LYS A 97 -7.10 12.80 18.72
C LYS A 97 -7.51 14.22 18.35
N ASN A 98 -6.62 15.02 17.73
CA ASN A 98 -6.84 16.46 17.56
C ASN A 98 -6.69 16.85 16.08
N PRO A 99 -7.76 16.76 15.28
CA PRO A 99 -7.78 17.36 13.96
C PRO A 99 -7.72 18.88 14.09
N SER A 100 -6.90 19.53 13.27
CA SER A 100 -6.79 20.98 13.19
C SER A 100 -6.77 21.46 11.73
N ILE A 101 -7.13 22.72 11.54
CA ILE A 101 -7.05 23.39 10.24
C ILE A 101 -6.01 24.50 10.30
N ASP A 102 -5.07 24.51 9.35
CA ASP A 102 -4.24 25.71 9.15
C ASP A 102 -4.95 26.64 8.17
N LEU A 103 -5.11 27.90 8.59
CA LEU A 103 -5.51 28.98 7.70
C LEU A 103 -4.26 29.53 7.01
N LEU A 104 -4.34 29.73 5.70
CA LEU A 104 -3.18 30.14 4.89
C LEU A 104 -3.05 31.66 4.77
N ASP A 105 -4.07 32.41 5.18
CA ASP A 105 -4.11 33.86 5.09
C ASP A 105 -5.00 34.50 6.17
N GLU A 106 -4.64 35.73 6.55
CA GLU A 106 -5.32 36.52 7.58
C GLU A 106 -6.76 36.87 7.19
N GLN A 107 -7.04 37.09 5.89
CA GLN A 107 -8.39 37.48 5.45
C GLN A 107 -9.40 36.34 5.68
N THR A 108 -8.99 35.09 5.46
CA THR A 108 -9.78 33.90 5.77
C THR A 108 -10.06 33.79 7.27
N TYR A 109 -9.08 34.08 8.12
CA TYR A 109 -9.28 34.15 9.57
C TYR A 109 -10.31 35.21 9.96
N GLN A 110 -10.20 36.41 9.37
CA GLN A 110 -11.16 37.50 9.61
C GLN A 110 -12.59 37.12 9.20
N TRP A 111 -12.76 36.41 8.08
CA TRP A 111 -14.08 35.93 7.65
C TRP A 111 -14.68 34.87 8.58
N LEU A 112 -13.85 33.97 9.12
CA LEU A 112 -14.26 32.95 10.09
C LEU A 112 -14.74 33.58 11.40
N ILE A 113 -13.95 34.49 12.00
CA ILE A 113 -14.33 35.12 13.28
C ILE A 113 -15.54 36.06 13.12
N GLN A 114 -15.72 36.64 11.93
CA GLN A 114 -16.91 37.44 11.58
C GLN A 114 -18.12 36.58 11.21
N GLN A 115 -18.03 35.24 11.32
CA GLN A 115 -19.12 34.31 11.04
C GLN A 115 -19.67 34.45 9.61
N LYS A 116 -18.81 34.79 8.65
CA LYS A 116 -19.18 34.89 7.22
C LYS A 116 -19.00 33.57 6.48
N THR A 117 -18.38 32.57 7.10
CA THR A 117 -18.07 31.27 6.51
C THR A 117 -18.20 30.17 7.56
N PHE A 118 -19.00 29.13 7.32
CA PHE A 118 -19.24 28.04 8.28
C PHE A 118 -18.98 26.65 7.72
N SER A 119 -18.68 26.55 6.43
CA SER A 119 -18.64 25.28 5.72
C SER A 119 -17.28 25.10 5.07
N MET A 120 -16.79 23.86 5.12
CA MET A 120 -15.59 23.42 4.41
C MET A 120 -15.94 22.28 3.47
N ILE A 121 -15.24 22.22 2.34
CA ILE A 121 -15.24 21.11 1.40
C ILE A 121 -13.88 20.43 1.53
N VAL A 122 -13.90 19.12 1.81
CA VAL A 122 -12.71 18.28 1.77
C VAL A 122 -12.86 17.33 0.57
N PRO A 123 -11.91 17.30 -0.37
CA PRO A 123 -11.96 16.37 -1.49
C PRO A 123 -11.96 14.91 -1.02
N ALA A 124 -13.00 14.17 -1.35
CA ALA A 124 -13.06 12.74 -1.10
C ALA A 124 -12.40 11.98 -2.25
N ASN A 125 -11.08 11.74 -2.14
CA ASN A 125 -10.40 10.77 -3.00
C ASN A 125 -10.72 9.36 -2.45
N SER A 126 -11.77 8.73 -2.98
CA SER A 126 -12.24 7.41 -2.53
C SER A 126 -11.46 6.25 -3.14
N MET A 127 -10.86 6.44 -4.32
CA MET A 127 -10.08 5.42 -5.02
C MET A 127 -8.73 5.99 -5.48
N PRO A 128 -7.66 5.16 -5.52
CA PRO A 128 -6.46 5.47 -6.27
C PRO A 128 -6.75 5.61 -7.78
N PRO A 129 -5.87 6.29 -8.55
CA PRO A 129 -6.00 6.34 -9.99
C PRO A 129 -5.80 4.96 -10.65
N ASP A 130 -6.67 4.63 -11.60
CA ASP A 130 -6.51 3.47 -12.47
C ASP A 130 -5.22 3.55 -13.31
N ASP A 131 -4.70 2.39 -13.73
CA ASP A 131 -3.55 2.26 -14.62
C ASP A 131 -2.31 3.10 -14.22
N ASN A 132 -2.11 3.27 -12.91
CA ASN A 132 -1.04 4.11 -12.41
C ASN A 132 0.30 3.37 -12.30
N SER A 133 1.32 3.87 -13.00
CA SER A 133 2.66 3.25 -13.00
C SER A 133 3.37 3.24 -11.63
N GLN A 134 3.07 4.18 -10.73
CA GLN A 134 3.66 4.20 -9.39
C GLN A 134 3.06 3.09 -8.52
N ILE A 135 1.74 2.89 -8.61
CA ILE A 135 1.06 1.77 -7.94
C ILE A 135 1.56 0.44 -8.50
N SER A 136 1.58 0.29 -9.83
CA SER A 136 2.08 -0.93 -10.49
C SER A 136 3.50 -1.29 -10.06
N LYS A 137 4.43 -0.33 -10.07
CA LYS A 137 5.82 -0.58 -9.62
C LYS A 137 5.92 -0.85 -8.12
N PHE A 138 5.09 -0.19 -7.31
CA PHE A 138 5.02 -0.46 -5.89
C PHE A 138 4.60 -1.92 -5.61
N LEU A 139 3.51 -2.38 -6.24
CA LEU A 139 3.08 -3.78 -6.16
C LEU A 139 4.18 -4.74 -6.65
N GLY A 140 4.84 -4.39 -7.76
CA GLY A 140 5.95 -5.17 -8.30
C GLY A 140 7.19 -5.22 -7.40
N LYS A 141 7.37 -4.24 -6.49
CA LYS A 141 8.39 -4.29 -5.42
C LYS A 141 7.92 -5.18 -4.28
N VAL A 142 6.66 -5.03 -3.84
CA VAL A 142 6.10 -5.78 -2.71
C VAL A 142 6.10 -7.28 -3.02
N ALA A 143 5.77 -7.68 -4.25
CA ALA A 143 5.58 -9.09 -4.58
C ALA A 143 6.85 -9.97 -4.39
N PRO A 144 8.03 -9.65 -4.97
CA PRO A 144 9.27 -10.40 -4.71
C PRO A 144 9.72 -10.35 -3.25
N VAL A 145 9.41 -9.26 -2.55
CA VAL A 145 9.75 -9.08 -1.13
C VAL A 145 8.88 -9.96 -0.23
N THR A 146 7.60 -10.09 -0.54
CA THR A 146 6.70 -11.06 0.11
C THR A 146 7.13 -12.49 -0.16
N LEU A 147 7.51 -12.82 -1.40
CA LEU A 147 8.08 -14.14 -1.72
C LEU A 147 9.35 -14.42 -0.91
N ALA A 148 10.25 -13.43 -0.80
CA ALA A 148 11.46 -13.58 0.00
C ALA A 148 11.16 -13.80 1.48
N LYS A 149 10.10 -13.17 2.03
CA LYS A 149 9.66 -13.40 3.40
C LYS A 149 9.27 -14.85 3.64
N ILE A 150 8.50 -15.45 2.73
CA ILE A 150 8.13 -16.88 2.79
C ILE A 150 9.36 -17.75 2.58
N GLY A 151 10.21 -17.43 1.60
CA GLY A 151 11.41 -18.20 1.29
C GLY A 151 12.47 -18.21 2.40
N LEU A 152 12.40 -17.30 3.37
CA LEU A 152 13.25 -17.34 4.57
C LEU A 152 12.85 -18.45 5.56
N GLU A 153 11.63 -18.98 5.46
CA GLU A 153 11.12 -20.05 6.31
C GLU A 153 11.36 -21.46 5.69
N ILE A 154 11.89 -21.50 4.48
CA ILE A 154 12.09 -22.73 3.69
C ILE A 154 13.59 -22.87 3.40
N GLU A 155 14.13 -24.09 3.58
CA GLU A 155 15.51 -24.40 3.21
C GLU A 155 15.75 -24.07 1.73
N GLU A 156 16.82 -23.32 1.44
CA GLU A 156 17.14 -22.77 0.10
C GLU A 156 16.07 -21.84 -0.52
N GLY A 157 14.96 -21.54 0.16
CA GLY A 157 13.85 -20.76 -0.38
C GLY A 157 14.26 -19.34 -0.78
N LEU A 158 15.10 -18.67 0.00
CA LEU A 158 15.64 -17.35 -0.37
C LEU A 158 16.53 -17.42 -1.64
N THR A 159 17.29 -18.50 -1.79
CA THR A 159 18.11 -18.75 -2.99
C THR A 159 17.21 -18.93 -4.20
N GLU A 160 16.16 -19.75 -4.09
CA GLU A 160 15.16 -19.93 -5.13
C GLU A 160 14.55 -18.59 -5.53
N VAL A 161 14.04 -17.80 -4.58
CA VAL A 161 13.48 -16.46 -4.90
C VAL A 161 14.51 -15.56 -5.59
N THR A 162 15.77 -15.57 -5.16
CA THR A 162 16.83 -14.72 -5.73
C THR A 162 17.13 -15.08 -7.19
N TYR A 163 17.19 -16.37 -7.51
CA TYR A 163 17.64 -16.87 -8.81
C TYR A 163 16.52 -17.36 -9.72
N ASN A 164 15.27 -17.42 -9.25
CA ASN A 164 14.11 -17.82 -10.02
C ASN A 164 14.05 -17.07 -11.36
N SER A 165 13.85 -17.81 -12.45
CA SER A 165 13.87 -17.29 -13.83
C SER A 165 12.61 -16.52 -14.23
N GLY A 166 11.52 -16.63 -13.47
CA GLY A 166 10.24 -15.95 -13.74
C GLY A 166 10.15 -14.53 -13.17
N LEU A 167 10.97 -14.19 -12.17
CA LEU A 167 10.98 -12.87 -11.53
C LEU A 167 11.81 -11.76 -12.23
N PRO A 168 12.84 -12.03 -13.06
CA PRO A 168 13.61 -10.99 -13.74
C PRO A 168 12.76 -9.99 -14.54
N PRO A 169 11.75 -10.39 -15.34
CA PRO A 169 10.91 -9.43 -16.07
C PRO A 169 10.25 -8.39 -15.17
N LEU A 170 9.66 -8.83 -14.05
CA LEU A 170 9.03 -7.94 -13.08
C LEU A 170 10.07 -7.03 -12.40
N ARG A 171 11.21 -7.59 -11.97
CA ARG A 171 12.31 -6.81 -11.35
C ARG A 171 12.85 -5.73 -12.27
N ASP A 172 13.02 -6.05 -13.55
CA ASP A 172 13.52 -5.12 -14.57
C ASP A 172 12.50 -4.03 -14.89
N TYR A 173 11.20 -4.36 -14.91
CA TYR A 173 10.13 -3.37 -15.01
C TYR A 173 10.16 -2.39 -13.83
N VAL A 174 10.20 -2.90 -12.60
CA VAL A 174 10.13 -2.07 -11.39
C VAL A 174 11.36 -1.17 -11.29
N ARG A 175 12.56 -1.71 -11.50
CA ARG A 175 13.83 -0.97 -11.32
C ARG A 175 14.18 -0.07 -12.49
N TYR A 176 13.93 -0.51 -13.71
CA TYR A 176 14.46 0.13 -14.90
C TYR A 176 13.39 0.55 -15.89
N GLY A 177 12.12 0.19 -15.68
CA GLY A 177 11.05 0.41 -16.65
C GLY A 177 11.27 -0.38 -17.95
N LYS A 178 11.93 -1.55 -17.86
CA LYS A 178 12.24 -2.40 -19.02
C LYS A 178 11.20 -3.50 -19.21
N GLY A 179 11.17 -4.10 -20.40
CA GLY A 179 10.28 -5.21 -20.76
C GLY A 179 8.89 -4.74 -21.19
N THR A 180 8.17 -4.03 -20.32
CA THR A 180 6.84 -3.47 -20.62
C THR A 180 6.74 -2.00 -20.23
N LYS A 181 5.86 -1.25 -20.90
CA LYS A 181 5.54 0.14 -20.53
C LYS A 181 4.79 0.21 -19.20
N PHE A 182 3.95 -0.79 -18.94
CA PHE A 182 3.10 -0.87 -17.76
C PHE A 182 2.89 -2.34 -17.40
N TRP A 183 2.93 -2.65 -16.10
CA TRP A 183 2.57 -3.96 -15.60
C TRP A 183 1.15 -3.87 -15.02
N PRO A 184 0.14 -4.40 -15.72
CA PRO A 184 -1.25 -4.31 -15.29
C PRO A 184 -1.47 -4.87 -13.89
N HIS A 185 -2.35 -4.22 -13.15
CA HIS A 185 -2.85 -4.70 -11.86
C HIS A 185 -4.37 -4.58 -11.84
N HIS A 186 -5.01 -5.49 -11.11
CA HIS A 186 -6.43 -5.38 -10.79
C HIS A 186 -6.58 -4.51 -9.54
N MET A 187 -7.63 -3.69 -9.48
CA MET A 187 -7.94 -2.85 -8.33
C MET A 187 -9.44 -2.85 -8.06
N ARG A 188 -9.85 -3.00 -6.80
CA ARG A 188 -11.24 -2.86 -6.36
C ARG A 188 -11.33 -2.48 -4.88
N GLN A 189 -12.46 -1.92 -4.47
CA GLN A 189 -12.75 -1.68 -3.06
C GLN A 189 -13.41 -2.91 -2.42
N LEU A 190 -12.89 -3.36 -1.27
CA LEU A 190 -13.50 -4.42 -0.46
C LEU A 190 -14.27 -3.85 0.73
N TYR A 191 -13.76 -2.77 1.33
CA TYR A 191 -14.41 -2.06 2.42
C TYR A 191 -13.95 -0.59 2.44
N ILE A 192 -14.67 0.24 3.19
CA ILE A 192 -14.30 1.64 3.46
C ILE A 192 -13.13 1.69 4.46
N GLU A 193 -12.23 2.66 4.32
CA GLU A 193 -10.98 2.71 5.07
C GLU A 193 -11.15 2.77 6.59
N ASP A 194 -12.27 3.32 7.07
CA ASP A 194 -12.59 3.47 8.49
C ASP A 194 -13.42 2.29 9.05
N LYS A 195 -13.65 1.24 8.26
CA LYS A 195 -14.36 0.02 8.71
C LYS A 195 -13.66 -0.55 9.95
N TYR A 196 -14.46 -0.74 10.99
CA TYR A 196 -14.06 -1.47 12.19
C TYR A 196 -14.46 -2.93 12.05
N PHE A 197 -13.51 -3.81 12.36
CA PHE A 197 -13.67 -5.25 12.39
C PHE A 197 -13.76 -5.71 13.84
N SER A 198 -14.42 -6.86 14.04
CA SER A 198 -14.42 -7.58 15.31
C SER A 198 -14.01 -9.03 15.05
N ALA A 199 -13.42 -9.68 16.05
CA ALA A 199 -13.02 -11.08 15.96
C ALA A 199 -13.28 -11.74 17.32
N GLU A 200 -13.68 -13.02 17.32
CA GLU A 200 -14.06 -13.76 18.54
C GLU A 200 -13.01 -13.71 19.66
N ASN A 201 -11.72 -13.61 19.29
CA ASN A 201 -10.59 -13.59 20.22
C ASN A 201 -10.01 -12.19 20.49
N ILE A 202 -10.66 -11.12 20.02
CA ILE A 202 -10.21 -9.74 20.21
C ILE A 202 -11.34 -8.96 20.88
N SER A 203 -11.12 -8.54 22.12
CA SER A 203 -12.14 -7.87 22.94
C SER A 203 -12.58 -6.50 22.41
N ASN A 204 -11.75 -5.88 21.56
CA ASN A 204 -11.98 -4.55 21.01
C ASN A 204 -12.12 -4.64 19.49
N THR A 205 -12.86 -3.71 18.91
CA THR A 205 -12.84 -3.53 17.47
C THR A 205 -11.46 -3.03 17.01
N PHE A 206 -11.08 -3.37 15.79
CA PHE A 206 -9.81 -2.96 15.18
C PHE A 206 -10.02 -2.52 13.73
N GLN A 207 -9.05 -1.78 13.19
CA GLN A 207 -9.04 -1.39 11.78
C GLN A 207 -7.89 -2.12 11.07
N VAL A 208 -8.12 -2.49 9.82
CA VAL A 208 -7.09 -3.11 8.98
C VAL A 208 -6.50 -2.05 8.05
N LEU A 209 -5.25 -1.65 8.32
CA LEU A 209 -4.56 -0.66 7.48
C LEU A 209 -3.99 -1.29 6.21
N HIS A 210 -3.51 -2.53 6.33
CA HIS A 210 -3.03 -3.32 5.22
C HIS A 210 -3.06 -4.81 5.57
N GLU A 211 -3.14 -5.63 4.54
CA GLU A 211 -3.02 -7.09 4.62
C GLU A 211 -2.65 -7.62 3.24
N TYR A 212 -2.00 -8.78 3.18
CA TYR A 212 -1.56 -9.33 1.90
C TYR A 212 -1.44 -10.84 1.96
N GLN A 213 -1.48 -11.44 0.77
CA GLN A 213 -1.25 -12.86 0.56
C GLN A 213 -0.64 -13.09 -0.83
N LEU A 214 0.18 -14.12 -0.93
CA LEU A 214 0.52 -14.70 -2.22
C LEU A 214 -0.47 -15.83 -2.52
N PHE A 215 -0.99 -15.79 -3.73
CA PHE A 215 -2.05 -16.66 -4.18
C PHE A 215 -1.68 -17.26 -5.53
N GLN A 216 -1.96 -18.54 -5.73
CA GLN A 216 -1.73 -19.24 -6.98
C GLN A 216 -3.07 -19.64 -7.59
N THR A 217 -3.29 -19.27 -8.85
CA THR A 217 -4.49 -19.66 -9.60
C THR A 217 -4.39 -21.10 -10.11
N THR A 218 -5.50 -21.60 -10.66
CA THR A 218 -5.56 -22.90 -11.34
C THR A 218 -4.66 -23.00 -12.57
N GLN A 219 -4.23 -21.86 -13.12
CA GLN A 219 -3.26 -21.78 -14.23
C GLN A 219 -1.80 -21.81 -13.74
N ASN A 220 -1.57 -22.10 -12.45
CA ASN A 220 -0.26 -22.10 -11.79
C ASN A 220 0.45 -20.73 -11.78
N ALA A 221 -0.25 -19.64 -12.05
CA ALA A 221 0.33 -18.31 -12.00
C ALA A 221 0.26 -17.71 -10.59
N TRP A 222 1.40 -17.21 -10.12
CA TRP A 222 1.52 -16.56 -8.82
C TRP A 222 1.07 -15.11 -8.88
N HIS A 223 0.28 -14.71 -7.90
CA HIS A 223 -0.26 -13.37 -7.74
C HIS A 223 0.05 -12.83 -6.34
N LEU A 224 0.33 -11.54 -6.26
CA LEU A 224 0.26 -10.78 -5.02
C LEU A 224 -1.13 -10.19 -4.92
N VAL A 225 -1.81 -10.46 -3.80
CA VAL A 225 -3.02 -9.75 -3.40
C VAL A 225 -2.66 -8.91 -2.18
N LEU A 226 -2.87 -7.60 -2.29
CA LEU A 226 -2.51 -6.61 -1.27
C LEU A 226 -3.72 -5.71 -1.06
N VAL A 227 -4.18 -5.59 0.18
CA VAL A 227 -5.16 -4.59 0.57
C VAL A 227 -4.47 -3.48 1.32
N ILE A 228 -4.77 -2.22 0.97
CA ILE A 228 -4.34 -1.02 1.70
C ILE A 228 -5.56 -0.13 1.87
N PHE A 229 -5.94 0.18 3.11
CA PHE A 229 -7.10 0.99 3.44
C PHE A 229 -8.39 0.50 2.75
N GLY A 230 -8.62 -0.82 2.72
CA GLY A 230 -9.81 -1.41 2.10
C GLY A 230 -9.80 -1.51 0.58
N ILE A 231 -8.74 -1.04 -0.09
CA ILE A 231 -8.56 -1.21 -1.55
C ILE A 231 -7.67 -2.42 -1.81
N GLU A 232 -8.23 -3.41 -2.49
CA GLU A 232 -7.53 -4.60 -2.97
C GLU A 232 -6.83 -4.31 -4.29
N PHE A 233 -5.55 -4.66 -4.33
CA PHE A 233 -4.73 -4.70 -5.51
C PHE A 233 -4.31 -6.13 -5.78
N CYS A 234 -4.33 -6.55 -7.04
CA CYS A 234 -3.77 -7.83 -7.46
C CYS A 234 -2.80 -7.65 -8.63
N LEU A 235 -1.62 -8.25 -8.51
CA LEU A 235 -0.56 -8.20 -9.51
C LEU A 235 -0.07 -9.63 -9.81
N ASN A 236 -0.04 -10.02 -11.07
CA ASN A 236 0.60 -11.25 -11.51
C ASN A 236 2.14 -11.08 -11.46
N LEU A 237 2.85 -12.08 -10.92
CA LEU A 237 4.29 -12.01 -10.70
C LEU A 237 5.13 -12.37 -11.94
N GLY A 238 4.59 -13.23 -12.81
CA GLY A 238 5.32 -13.77 -13.96
C GLY A 238 5.05 -13.03 -15.26
N GLU A 239 3.84 -12.50 -15.44
CA GLU A 239 3.39 -11.90 -16.69
C GLU A 239 2.63 -10.57 -16.48
N PRO A 240 2.74 -9.61 -17.40
CA PRO A 240 2.04 -8.34 -17.33
C PRO A 240 0.57 -8.48 -17.78
N THR A 241 -0.24 -9.22 -17.02
CA THR A 241 -1.66 -9.46 -17.31
C THR A 241 -2.50 -9.53 -16.02
N THR A 242 -3.79 -9.19 -16.13
CA THR A 242 -4.81 -9.40 -15.08
C THR A 242 -5.83 -10.47 -15.45
N ALA A 243 -5.74 -11.07 -16.64
CA ALA A 243 -6.80 -11.91 -17.19
C ALA A 243 -7.11 -13.12 -16.28
N ASP A 244 -6.06 -13.80 -15.83
CA ASP A 244 -6.18 -14.97 -14.97
C ASP A 244 -6.81 -14.65 -13.60
N TYR A 245 -6.42 -13.55 -12.96
CA TYR A 245 -7.06 -13.12 -11.72
C TYR A 245 -8.54 -12.76 -11.90
N ARG A 246 -8.90 -12.08 -13.00
CA ARG A 246 -10.31 -11.75 -13.30
C ARG A 246 -11.15 -13.01 -13.50
N MET A 247 -10.63 -13.99 -14.23
CA MET A 247 -11.28 -15.30 -14.39
C MET A 247 -11.44 -16.00 -13.04
N TRP A 248 -10.41 -15.97 -12.19
CA TRP A 248 -10.50 -16.56 -10.86
C TRP A 248 -11.59 -15.89 -10.02
N LEU A 249 -11.67 -14.55 -10.01
CA LEU A 249 -12.74 -13.83 -9.30
C LEU A 249 -14.13 -14.23 -9.79
N GLU A 250 -14.33 -14.34 -11.11
CA GLU A 250 -15.60 -14.77 -11.69
C GLU A 250 -16.01 -16.18 -11.23
N MET A 251 -15.04 -17.09 -11.12
CA MET A 251 -15.27 -18.46 -10.64
C MET A 251 -15.51 -18.56 -9.12
N ASN A 252 -15.16 -17.53 -8.35
CA ASN A 252 -15.21 -17.51 -6.89
C ASN A 252 -16.15 -16.40 -6.39
N ASN A 253 -17.26 -16.14 -7.09
CA ASN A 253 -18.30 -15.19 -6.67
C ASN A 253 -17.82 -13.77 -6.36
N GLN A 254 -16.70 -13.35 -6.97
CA GLN A 254 -16.01 -12.10 -6.64
C GLN A 254 -15.50 -12.02 -5.19
N ASP A 255 -15.30 -13.15 -4.50
CA ASP A 255 -14.69 -13.14 -3.17
C ASP A 255 -13.20 -12.79 -3.26
N SER A 256 -12.66 -12.17 -2.21
CA SER A 256 -11.21 -11.96 -2.12
C SER A 256 -10.52 -13.28 -1.74
N PRO A 257 -9.37 -13.61 -2.36
CA PRO A 257 -8.58 -14.76 -1.92
C PRO A 257 -8.03 -14.59 -0.49
N LEU A 258 -8.10 -13.39 0.10
CA LEU A 258 -7.75 -13.14 1.50
C LEU A 258 -8.76 -13.76 2.49
N TYR A 259 -10.03 -13.90 2.08
CA TYR A 259 -11.13 -14.28 2.98
C TYR A 259 -11.86 -15.56 2.56
N GLY A 260 -11.60 -16.08 1.36
CA GLY A 260 -12.17 -17.36 0.93
C GLY A 260 -11.74 -18.56 1.80
N HIS A 261 -12.45 -19.68 1.66
CA HIS A 261 -12.36 -20.95 2.41
C HIS A 261 -10.97 -21.64 2.49
N PHE A 262 -9.89 -21.01 2.03
CA PHE A 262 -8.52 -21.52 2.12
C PHE A 262 -7.83 -21.20 3.46
N ASN A 263 -8.46 -20.44 4.36
CA ASN A 263 -7.91 -20.14 5.68
C ASN A 263 -8.69 -20.83 6.82
N ASN A 264 -8.20 -22.01 7.25
CA ASN A 264 -8.57 -22.64 8.53
C ASN A 264 -8.00 -21.89 9.77
N ASN A 265 -7.54 -20.65 9.61
CA ASN A 265 -6.82 -19.89 10.63
C ASN A 265 -7.68 -18.79 11.30
N GLY A 266 -8.99 -18.98 11.38
CA GLY A 266 -9.87 -18.16 12.23
C GLY A 266 -9.78 -16.65 12.00
N ARG A 267 -9.59 -16.21 10.75
CA ARG A 267 -9.64 -14.79 10.40
C ARG A 267 -11.10 -14.41 10.12
N ALA A 268 -11.53 -13.30 10.71
CA ALA A 268 -12.87 -12.76 10.55
C ALA A 268 -13.15 -12.48 9.08
N ASP A 269 -14.28 -12.99 8.60
CA ASP A 269 -14.83 -12.67 7.30
C ASP A 269 -15.21 -11.17 7.29
N PRO A 270 -14.75 -10.37 6.30
CA PRO A 270 -15.26 -9.01 6.12
C PRO A 270 -16.74 -8.97 5.74
N ALA A 271 -17.31 -10.10 5.30
CA ALA A 271 -18.71 -10.25 4.98
C ALA A 271 -19.54 -10.48 6.26
N GLU A 272 -19.61 -9.44 7.08
CA GLU A 272 -20.77 -9.08 7.93
C GLU A 272 -20.70 -7.56 8.24
#